data_AF-A0A7S6MR73-F1
#
_entry.id   AF-A0A7S6MR73-F1
#
_cell.length_a   1.000
_cell.length_b   1.000
_cell.length_c   1.000
_cell.angle_alpha   90.00
_cell.angle_beta   90.00
_cell.angle_gamma   90.00
#
_symmetry.space_group_name_H-M   'P 1'
#
loop_
_entity.id
_entity.type
_entity.pdbx_description
1 polymer ?
#
loop_
_entity_poly.entity_id
_entity_poly.type
_entity_poly.pdbx_seq_one_letter_code
_entity_poly.pdbx_strand_id
1 'polypeptide(L)'
;MTTPAKLRMIVMNGQKILQTQNNNEWETIGTIKKVDEGIKPGVYNIYLATAPIDKNQYQGQIIYIDKENSVFYQQVKKDFIVHQLNAVDGKPIAGKDVVIAYDEEKATLTLMDTLKIKRTLKI
;
A
#
# COMPACT_ATOMS: atom_id res chain seq x y z
N MET A 1 -12.35 -5.11 -26.02
CA MET A 1 -11.63 -5.49 -24.79
C MET A 1 -11.43 -4.21 -24.00
N THR A 2 -12.13 -4.02 -22.89
CA THR A 2 -11.96 -2.85 -22.02
C THR A 2 -10.65 -3.03 -21.25
N THR A 3 -9.71 -2.10 -21.44
CA THR A 3 -8.50 -2.01 -20.63
C THR A 3 -8.91 -1.97 -19.16
N PRO A 4 -8.29 -2.76 -18.25
CA PRO A 4 -8.58 -2.65 -16.83
C PRO A 4 -8.34 -1.20 -16.40
N ALA A 5 -9.34 -0.61 -15.74
CA ALA A 5 -9.34 0.81 -15.44
C ALA A 5 -8.15 1.14 -14.52
N LYS A 6 -7.29 2.07 -14.94
CA LYS A 6 -6.11 2.44 -14.14
C LYS A 6 -6.58 3.17 -12.89
N LEU A 7 -6.12 2.75 -11.72
CA LEU A 7 -6.40 3.38 -10.44
C LEU A 7 -5.20 4.19 -9.92
N ARG A 8 -5.42 5.43 -9.47
CA ARG A 8 -4.42 6.23 -8.73
C ARG A 8 -5.02 6.86 -7.49
N MET A 9 -4.17 7.17 -6.52
CA MET A 9 -4.51 7.99 -5.35
C MET A 9 -3.79 9.33 -5.43
N ILE A 10 -4.50 10.44 -5.29
CA ILE A 10 -3.93 11.77 -5.13
C ILE A 10 -4.05 12.16 -3.67
N VAL A 11 -2.95 12.63 -3.08
CA VAL A 11 -2.92 13.23 -1.75
C VAL A 11 -2.57 14.70 -1.87
N MET A 12 -3.46 15.56 -1.41
CA MET A 12 -3.25 17.01 -1.39
C MET A 12 -3.99 17.62 -0.20
N ASN A 13 -3.41 18.62 0.46
CA ASN A 13 -4.02 19.35 1.57
C ASN A 13 -4.60 18.46 2.68
N GLY A 14 -3.93 17.34 3.01
CA GLY A 14 -4.40 16.39 4.03
C GLY A 14 -5.60 15.54 3.62
N GLN A 15 -5.98 15.54 2.34
CA GLN A 15 -7.05 14.75 1.77
C GLN A 15 -6.49 13.73 0.78
N LYS A 16 -7.18 12.60 0.63
CA LYS A 16 -6.95 11.58 -0.39
C LYS A 16 -8.15 11.47 -1.33
N ILE A 17 -7.84 11.36 -2.62
CA ILE A 17 -8.79 11.25 -3.72
C ILE A 17 -8.39 10.02 -4.53
N LEU A 18 -9.30 9.06 -4.69
CA LEU A 18 -9.11 7.95 -5.62
C LEU A 18 -9.62 8.36 -7.00
N GLN A 19 -8.85 8.02 -8.03
CA GLN A 19 -9.23 8.31 -9.40
C GLN A 19 -9.03 7.10 -10.28
N THR A 20 -9.97 6.91 -11.22
CA THR A 20 -9.87 5.91 -12.28
C THR A 20 -9.62 6.59 -13.62
N GLN A 21 -8.91 5.93 -14.54
CA GLN A 21 -8.76 6.42 -15.90
C GLN A 21 -9.89 5.88 -16.79
N ASN A 22 -10.65 6.80 -17.40
CA ASN A 22 -11.70 6.53 -18.38
C ASN A 22 -11.48 7.42 -19.60
N ASN A 23 -11.48 6.85 -20.81
CA ASN A 23 -11.23 7.61 -22.06
C ASN A 23 -10.01 8.55 -22.00
N ASN A 24 -8.92 8.10 -21.38
CA ASN A 24 -7.69 8.85 -21.10
C ASN A 24 -7.81 10.01 -20.09
N GLU A 25 -9.01 10.30 -19.59
CA GLU A 25 -9.24 11.28 -18.52
C GLU A 25 -9.24 10.60 -17.15
N TRP A 26 -8.90 11.37 -16.11
CA TRP A 26 -8.93 10.89 -14.74
C TRP A 26 -10.17 11.39 -14.04
N GLU A 27 -11.01 10.45 -13.63
CA GLU A 27 -12.27 10.72 -12.94
C GLU A 27 -12.15 10.34 -11.47
N THR A 28 -12.65 11.18 -10.56
CA THR A 28 -12.72 10.86 -9.14
C THR A 28 -13.73 9.76 -8.89
N ILE A 29 -13.33 8.72 -8.17
CA ILE A 29 -14.21 7.64 -7.73
C ILE A 29 -14.47 7.75 -6.23
N GLY A 30 -15.74 7.64 -5.85
CA GLY A 30 -16.17 7.74 -4.46
C GLY A 30 -15.97 9.13 -3.84
N THR A 31 -15.92 9.16 -2.52
CA THR A 31 -15.81 10.41 -1.74
C THR A 31 -14.36 10.75 -1.41
N ILE A 32 -14.04 12.04 -1.44
CA ILE A 32 -12.77 12.58 -0.92
C ILE A 32 -12.73 12.34 0.60
N LYS A 33 -11.64 11.75 1.08
CA LYS A 33 -11.48 11.42 2.51
C LYS A 33 -10.24 12.09 3.07
N LYS A 34 -10.16 12.25 4.40
CA LYS A 34 -8.91 12.62 5.06
C LYS A 34 -7.84 11.55 4.76
N VAL A 35 -6.62 11.99 4.44
CA VAL A 35 -5.50 11.06 4.28
C VAL A 35 -5.07 10.52 5.64
N ASP A 36 -4.65 9.26 5.66
CA ASP A 36 -4.07 8.65 6.86
C ASP A 36 -2.75 9.34 7.23
N GLU A 37 -2.48 9.47 8.53
CA GLU A 37 -1.29 10.13 9.04
C GLU A 37 -0.01 9.44 8.54
N GLY A 38 0.98 10.23 8.13
CA GLY A 38 2.26 9.73 7.63
C GLY A 38 2.35 9.61 6.12
N ILE A 39 1.22 9.61 5.40
CA ILE A 39 1.20 9.64 3.93
C ILE A 39 1.43 11.08 3.45
N LYS A 40 2.45 11.26 2.60
CA LYS A 40 2.86 12.58 2.10
C LYS A 40 1.96 13.05 0.93
N PRO A 41 1.85 14.36 0.68
CA PRO A 41 1.25 14.86 -0.55
C PRO A 41 1.96 14.29 -1.80
N GLY A 42 1.19 13.96 -2.84
CA GLY A 42 1.72 13.38 -4.06
C GLY A 42 0.69 12.61 -4.89
N VAL A 43 1.14 12.10 -6.04
CA VAL A 43 0.35 11.22 -6.91
C VAL A 43 0.90 9.80 -6.82
N TYR A 44 0.07 8.88 -6.35
CA TYR A 44 0.39 7.48 -6.14
C TYR A 44 -0.28 6.66 -7.24
N ASN A 45 0.49 6.32 -8.27
CA ASN A 45 0.03 5.53 -9.42
C ASN A 45 -0.06 4.05 -9.07
N ILE A 46 -1.00 3.68 -8.19
CA ILE A 46 -1.14 2.32 -7.65
C ILE A 46 -1.53 1.28 -8.70
N TYR A 47 -2.00 1.69 -9.88
CA TYR A 47 -2.15 0.80 -11.04
C TYR A 47 -0.82 0.20 -11.55
N LEU A 48 0.32 0.77 -11.16
CA LEU A 48 1.65 0.21 -11.46
C LEU A 48 2.05 -0.88 -10.46
N ALA A 49 1.21 -1.19 -9.47
CA ALA A 49 1.55 -2.16 -8.45
C ALA A 49 1.70 -3.57 -9.03
N THR A 50 2.77 -4.24 -8.63
CA THR A 50 3.00 -5.64 -8.98
C THR A 50 2.67 -6.55 -7.81
N ALA A 51 2.34 -7.81 -8.12
CA ALA A 51 2.25 -8.83 -7.09
C ALA A 51 3.61 -9.05 -6.40
N PRO A 52 3.62 -9.48 -5.13
CA PRO A 52 4.82 -9.94 -4.46
C PRO A 52 5.39 -11.16 -5.18
N ILE A 53 6.70 -11.31 -5.10
CA ILE A 53 7.46 -12.49 -5.52
C ILE A 53 7.77 -13.28 -4.26
N ASP A 54 7.58 -14.59 -4.30
CA ASP A 54 7.86 -15.47 -3.16
C ASP A 54 9.30 -15.34 -2.68
N LYS A 55 9.52 -15.53 -1.38
CA LYS A 55 10.82 -15.44 -0.70
C LYS A 55 11.45 -14.04 -0.69
N ASN A 56 10.74 -13.01 -1.15
CA ASN A 56 11.18 -11.62 -1.02
C ASN A 56 10.63 -10.94 0.24
N GLN A 57 11.34 -9.87 0.59
CA GLN A 57 10.98 -8.95 1.66
C GLN A 57 10.76 -7.55 1.09
N TYR A 58 9.64 -6.93 1.45
CA TYR A 58 9.24 -5.61 1.00
C TYR A 58 9.22 -4.63 2.17
N GLN A 59 10.11 -3.65 2.12
CA GLN A 59 10.24 -2.62 3.15
C GLN A 59 9.71 -1.28 2.62
N GLY A 60 8.71 -0.72 3.29
CA GLY A 60 8.10 0.53 2.86
C GLY A 60 6.78 0.85 3.57
N GLN A 61 6.12 1.92 3.12
CA GLN A 61 4.92 2.45 3.75
C GLN A 61 3.66 1.87 3.11
N ILE A 62 2.67 1.50 3.92
CA ILE A 62 1.33 1.15 3.42
C ILE A 62 0.61 2.43 3.02
N ILE A 63 0.21 2.56 1.76
CA ILE A 63 -0.36 3.80 1.23
C ILE A 63 -1.88 3.74 1.05
N TYR A 64 -2.44 2.56 0.79
CA TYR A 64 -3.86 2.41 0.54
C TYR A 64 -4.34 1.01 0.90
N ILE A 65 -5.53 0.91 1.51
CA ILE A 65 -6.18 -0.35 1.86
C ILE A 65 -7.53 -0.35 1.15
N ASP A 66 -7.70 -1.29 0.24
CA ASP A 66 -8.92 -1.54 -0.50
C ASP A 66 -9.65 -2.74 0.12
N LYS A 67 -10.56 -2.43 1.04
CA LYS A 67 -11.35 -3.46 1.74
C LYS A 67 -12.36 -4.13 0.81
N GLU A 68 -12.79 -3.44 -0.25
CA GLU A 68 -13.78 -3.98 -1.19
C GLU A 68 -13.15 -5.09 -2.03
N ASN A 69 -11.94 -4.86 -2.55
CA ASN A 69 -11.18 -5.84 -3.31
C ASN A 69 -10.29 -6.76 -2.45
N SER A 70 -10.37 -6.66 -1.12
CA SER A 70 -9.55 -7.42 -0.17
C SER A 70 -8.04 -7.31 -0.38
N VAL A 71 -7.55 -6.15 -0.79
CA VAL A 71 -6.11 -5.90 -1.06
C VAL A 71 -5.60 -4.65 -0.34
N PHE A 72 -4.29 -4.53 -0.22
CA PHE A 72 -3.64 -3.31 0.21
C PHE A 72 -2.35 -3.06 -0.56
N TYR A 73 -1.96 -1.80 -0.64
CA TYR A 73 -0.85 -1.31 -1.45
C TYR A 73 0.25 -0.78 -0.55
N GLN A 74 1.46 -1.24 -0.79
CA GLN A 74 2.68 -0.77 -0.16
C GLN A 74 3.52 -0.01 -1.18
N GLN A 75 4.04 1.15 -0.80
CA GLN A 75 5.08 1.84 -1.55
C GLN A 75 6.45 1.38 -1.08
N VAL A 76 7.23 0.79 -1.99
CA VAL A 76 8.61 0.34 -1.75
C VAL A 76 9.54 1.22 -2.60
N LYS A 77 10.21 2.18 -1.96
CA LYS A 77 10.95 3.25 -2.65
C LYS A 77 10.05 4.01 -3.64
N LYS A 78 10.17 3.74 -4.94
CA LYS A 78 9.37 4.36 -6.03
C LYS A 78 8.33 3.42 -6.62
N ASP A 79 8.40 2.14 -6.28
CA ASP A 79 7.53 1.09 -6.80
C ASP A 79 6.37 0.83 -5.86
N PHE A 80 5.37 0.11 -6.36
CA PHE A 80 4.19 -0.27 -5.60
C PHE A 80 4.04 -1.79 -5.62
N ILE A 81 3.69 -2.36 -4.46
CA ILE A 81 3.38 -3.78 -4.32
C ILE A 81 1.94 -3.90 -3.83
N VAL A 82 1.16 -4.78 -4.47
CA VAL A 82 -0.21 -5.09 -4.05
C VAL A 82 -0.24 -6.43 -3.36
N HIS A 83 -0.78 -6.45 -2.15
CA HIS A 83 -0.85 -7.62 -1.28
C HIS A 83 -2.30 -8.01 -1.04
N GLN A 84 -2.59 -9.31 -1.00
CA GLN A 84 -3.89 -9.82 -0.58
C GLN A 84 -3.99 -9.73 0.95
N LEU A 85 -5.09 -9.15 1.48
CA LEU A 85 -5.30 -9.01 2.92
C LEU A 85 -5.25 -10.36 3.63
N ASN A 86 -5.82 -11.40 3.02
CA ASN A 86 -5.93 -12.73 3.63
C ASN A 86 -4.65 -13.58 3.50
N ALA A 87 -3.67 -13.12 2.71
CA ALA A 87 -2.40 -13.83 2.52
C ALA A 87 -1.29 -13.37 3.47
N VAL A 88 -1.53 -12.27 4.21
CA VAL A 88 -0.54 -11.65 5.08
C VAL A 88 -1.03 -11.74 6.53
N ASP A 89 -0.25 -12.38 7.38
CA ASP A 89 -0.45 -12.37 8.82
C ASP A 89 -0.06 -11.00 9.40
N GLY A 90 -0.99 -10.40 10.13
CA GLY A 90 -0.90 -9.04 10.65
C GLY A 90 -1.89 -8.07 10.00
N LYS A 91 -2.22 -7.00 10.72
CA LYS A 91 -3.20 -6.01 10.29
C LYS A 91 -2.50 -4.83 9.60
N PRO A 92 -2.70 -4.61 8.29
CA PRO A 92 -2.15 -3.43 7.63
C PRO A 92 -2.83 -2.15 8.13
N ILE A 93 -2.03 -1.10 8.31
CA ILE A 93 -2.48 0.23 8.72
C ILE A 93 -1.87 1.24 7.74
N ALA A 94 -2.71 1.97 7.03
CA ALA A 94 -2.26 2.99 6.09
C ALA A 94 -1.45 4.08 6.82
N GLY A 95 -0.40 4.57 6.16
CA GLY A 95 0.57 5.52 6.71
C GLY A 95 1.69 4.91 7.55
N LYS A 96 1.62 3.62 7.89
CA LYS A 96 2.67 2.95 8.67
C LYS A 96 3.76 2.34 7.79
N ASP A 97 5.00 2.50 8.25
CA ASP A 97 6.18 1.84 7.72
C ASP A 97 6.26 0.41 8.20
N VAL A 98 6.30 -0.53 7.26
CA VAL A 98 6.28 -1.97 7.53
C VAL A 98 7.32 -2.73 6.72
N VAL A 99 7.63 -3.91 7.21
CA VAL A 99 8.28 -4.98 6.47
C VAL A 99 7.26 -6.08 6.25
N ILE A 100 7.11 -6.51 5.00
CA ILE A 100 6.32 -7.69 4.65
C ILE A 100 7.28 -8.72 4.07
N ALA A 101 7.42 -9.86 4.74
CA ALA A 101 8.26 -10.97 4.30
C ALA A 101 7.37 -12.11 3.86
N TYR A 102 7.56 -12.60 2.63
CA TYR A 102 6.90 -13.80 2.11
C TYR A 102 7.78 -15.01 2.39
N ASP A 103 7.28 -15.98 3.16
CA ASP A 103 7.87 -17.31 3.27
C ASP A 103 7.06 -18.34 2.45
N GLU A 104 7.45 -19.62 2.48
CA GLU A 104 6.84 -20.67 1.66
C GLU A 104 5.39 -21.01 2.07
N GLU A 105 4.93 -20.58 3.25
CA GLU A 105 3.59 -20.89 3.76
C GLU A 105 2.70 -19.63 3.87
N LYS A 106 3.24 -18.50 4.34
CA LYS A 106 2.51 -17.24 4.57
C LYS A 106 3.40 -16.01 4.43
N ALA A 107 2.79 -14.84 4.30
CA ALA A 107 3.48 -13.58 4.50
C ALA A 107 3.29 -13.07 5.92
N THR A 108 4.31 -12.44 6.49
CA THR A 108 4.23 -11.79 7.82
C THR A 108 4.45 -10.29 7.70
N LEU A 109 3.58 -9.49 8.30
CA LEU A 109 3.70 -8.04 8.41
C LEU A 109 4.30 -7.65 9.76
N THR A 110 5.40 -6.91 9.73
CA THR A 110 6.04 -6.34 10.92
C THR A 110 6.15 -4.83 10.83
N LEU A 111 5.68 -4.10 11.84
CA LEU A 111 5.87 -2.64 11.93
C LEU A 111 7.36 -2.30 12.10
N MET A 112 7.89 -1.32 11.37
CA MET A 112 9.32 -0.97 11.49
C MET A 112 9.69 -0.40 12.85
N ASP A 113 8.76 0.24 13.57
CA ASP A 113 9.02 0.77 14.91
C ASP A 113 9.35 -0.35 15.91
N THR A 114 8.74 -1.52 15.77
CA THR A 114 9.02 -2.68 16.64
C THR A 114 10.37 -3.34 16.30
N LEU A 115 10.81 -3.26 15.04
CA LEU A 115 12.14 -3.73 14.62
C LEU A 115 13.27 -2.88 15.23
N LYS A 116 13.07 -1.57 15.38
CA LYS A 116 14.04 -0.68 16.03
C LYS A 116 14.18 -1.03 17.52
N ILE A 117 13.07 -1.25 18.22
CA ILE A 117 13.07 -1.62 19.64
C ILE A 117 13.78 -2.97 19.88
N LYS A 118 13.54 -3.99 19.05
CA LYS A 118 14.22 -5.30 19.15
C LYS A 118 15.74 -5.23 18.95
N ARG A 119 16.23 -4.31 18.11
CA ARG A 119 17.68 -4.13 17.91
C ARG A 119 18.34 -3.48 19.13
N THR A 120 17.64 -2.60 19.84
CA THR A 120 18.16 -1.91 21.03
C THR A 120 18.19 -2.81 22.27
N LEU A 121 17.33 -3.83 22.35
CA LEU A 121 17.22 -4.73 23.51
C LEU A 121 18.21 -5.92 23.51
N LYS A 122 19.12 -6.00 22.53
CA LYS A 122 20.25 -6.94 22.59
C LYS A 122 21.38 -6.30 23.40
N ILE A 123 21.30 -6.40 24.73
CA ILE A 123 22.39 -6.10 25.67
C ILE A 123 22.81 -7.41 26.31
#